data_AF-T1HQW9-F1
#
_entry.id   AF-T1HQW9-F1
#
_cell.length_a   1.000
_cell.length_b   1.000
_cell.length_c   1.000
_cell.angle_alpha   90.00
_cell.angle_beta   90.00
_cell.angle_gamma   90.00
#
_symmetry.space_group_name_H-M   'P 1'
#
loop_
_entity.id
_entity.type
_entity.pdbx_description
1 polymer ?
#
loop_
_entity_poly.entity_id
_entity_poly.type
_entity_poly.pdbx_seq_one_letter_code
_entity_poly.pdbx_strand_id
1 'polypeptide(L)'
;MEKKVNVSFFCQRCLQPLKLDSSFSSLGEHTLAELSLPIVASPEVELYSAGLDHIIPAFHLVDSGNGTNGFTLLGTQTDPGDLSHQMKITANLFDVVSSNSEIDHPLCEECTDSLIEMVDQQLKLTEDELHDYSQFLKKLQNESHLESVETLREELKGLQAEEDRVMYELKALQEEEKVVLKEYNSQEANRIRLELEEERYWKEYSKHRNEFILVEDEHRSVQCELAYAKNQLDKLKKTNVFNATFHIWHSGHFGTINNFKLGRLPSAPVDWSEINAAWGQTALLLTSLANKINFQFDKFILVPYGNHSYIE
;
A
#
# COMPACT_ATOMS: atom_id res chain seq x y z
N MET A 1 -60.31 39.62 17.88
CA MET A 1 -60.80 39.10 16.59
C MET A 1 -60.64 37.59 16.65
N GLU A 2 -61.61 36.93 17.27
CA GLU A 2 -61.55 35.48 17.54
C GLU A 2 -61.78 34.70 16.25
N LYS A 3 -60.84 33.81 15.93
CA LYS A 3 -60.96 32.90 14.78
C LYS A 3 -62.02 31.85 15.12
N LYS A 4 -63.18 31.91 14.45
CA LYS A 4 -64.17 30.83 14.46
C LYS A 4 -63.52 29.57 13.86
N VAL A 5 -63.42 28.51 14.64
CA VAL A 5 -62.99 27.20 14.15
C VAL A 5 -64.26 26.45 13.74
N ASN A 6 -64.54 26.37 12.44
CA ASN A 6 -65.52 25.45 11.91
C ASN A 6 -64.85 24.08 11.79
N VAL A 7 -65.40 23.06 12.45
CA VAL A 7 -64.98 21.67 12.24
C VAL A 7 -65.63 21.20 10.94
N SER A 8 -64.85 21.13 9.86
CA SER A 8 -65.26 20.53 8.60
C SER A 8 -64.46 19.26 8.40
N PHE A 9 -65.13 18.16 8.04
CA PHE A 9 -64.48 16.93 7.63
C PHE A 9 -64.01 17.09 6.18
N PHE A 10 -62.81 16.64 5.87
CA PHE A 10 -62.19 16.81 4.56
C PHE A 10 -61.95 15.44 3.92
N CYS A 11 -62.08 15.38 2.60
CA CYS A 11 -61.66 14.20 1.83
C CYS A 11 -60.15 14.00 2.02
N GLN A 12 -59.73 12.79 2.35
CA GLN A 12 -58.31 12.50 2.60
C GLN A 12 -57.42 12.79 1.39
N ARG A 13 -57.92 12.55 0.17
CA ARG A 13 -57.13 12.65 -1.06
C ARG A 13 -57.07 14.05 -1.64
N CYS A 14 -58.21 14.76 -1.70
CA CYS A 14 -58.29 16.09 -2.32
C CYS A 14 -58.36 17.26 -1.32
N LEU A 15 -58.44 16.96 -0.01
CA LEU A 15 -58.55 17.94 1.09
C LEU A 15 -59.70 18.94 0.93
N GLN A 16 -60.72 18.60 0.14
CA GLN A 16 -61.93 19.40 0.00
C GLN A 16 -62.94 19.07 1.12
N PRO A 17 -63.71 20.06 1.61
CA PRO A 17 -64.67 19.83 2.68
C PRO A 17 -65.81 18.94 2.16
N LEU A 18 -66.03 17.82 2.85
CA LEU A 18 -67.11 16.88 2.55
C LEU A 18 -68.43 17.50 2.96
N LYS A 19 -69.39 17.47 2.04
CA LYS A 19 -70.79 17.82 2.32
C LYS A 19 -71.58 16.52 2.35
N LEU A 20 -72.20 16.23 3.48
CA LEU A 20 -73.17 15.15 3.54
C LEU A 20 -74.41 15.55 2.73
N ASP A 21 -75.01 14.58 2.05
CA ASP A 21 -76.29 14.81 1.38
C ASP A 21 -77.37 15.13 2.42
N SER A 22 -78.32 15.99 2.05
CA SER A 22 -79.41 16.44 2.93
C SER A 22 -80.26 15.30 3.50
N SER A 23 -80.28 14.13 2.85
CA SER A 23 -80.96 12.91 3.31
C SER A 23 -80.39 12.31 4.61
N PHE A 24 -79.13 12.62 4.98
CA PHE A 24 -78.51 12.12 6.21
C PHE A 24 -78.91 12.89 7.48
N SER A 25 -79.68 13.98 7.34
CA SER A 25 -80.14 14.77 8.49
C SER A 25 -81.22 14.06 9.34
N SER A 26 -81.86 13.02 8.79
CA SER A 26 -82.94 12.28 9.45
C SER A 26 -82.68 10.76 9.49
N LEU A 27 -81.53 10.33 10.02
CA LEU A 27 -81.27 8.90 10.20
C LEU A 27 -82.11 8.31 11.34
N GLY A 28 -82.80 7.21 11.05
CA GLY A 28 -83.48 6.42 12.07
C GLY A 28 -82.49 5.60 12.90
N GLU A 29 -82.86 5.30 14.14
CA GLU A 29 -82.03 4.54 15.10
C GLU A 29 -81.68 3.14 14.56
N HIS A 30 -82.58 2.53 13.78
CA HIS A 30 -82.35 1.26 13.08
C HIS A 30 -81.27 1.36 11.99
N THR A 31 -81.24 2.45 11.22
CA THR A 31 -80.26 2.66 10.14
C THR A 31 -78.86 2.87 10.71
N LEU A 32 -78.75 3.58 11.84
CA LEU A 32 -77.48 3.73 12.56
C LEU A 32 -76.98 2.40 13.14
N ALA A 33 -77.88 1.53 13.61
CA ALA A 33 -77.54 0.21 14.10
C ALA A 33 -77.06 -0.75 12.98
N GLU A 34 -77.60 -0.62 11.77
CA GLU A 34 -77.14 -1.38 10.60
C GLU A 34 -75.77 -0.92 10.10
N LEU A 35 -75.53 0.40 10.07
CA LEU A 35 -74.23 0.98 9.66
C LEU A 35 -73.10 0.67 10.65
N SER A 36 -73.43 0.35 11.89
CA SER A 36 -72.48 -0.09 12.92
C SER A 36 -72.17 -1.58 12.87
N LEU A 37 -72.78 -2.35 11.98
CA LEU A 37 -72.38 -3.74 11.73
C LEU A 37 -71.01 -3.80 11.04
N PRO A 38 -70.13 -4.75 11.42
CA PRO A 38 -68.79 -4.85 10.83
C PRO A 38 -68.88 -5.25 9.35
N ILE A 39 -68.15 -4.52 8.50
CA ILE A 39 -67.99 -4.85 7.08
C ILE A 39 -67.03 -6.04 7.00
N VAL A 40 -67.42 -7.11 6.31
CA VAL A 40 -66.57 -8.30 6.15
C VAL A 40 -65.29 -7.90 5.43
N ALA A 41 -64.17 -7.89 6.14
CA ALA A 41 -62.85 -7.67 5.56
C ALA A 41 -62.46 -8.88 4.68
N SER A 42 -62.20 -8.63 3.39
CA SER A 42 -61.46 -9.57 2.55
C SER A 42 -60.00 -9.66 3.04
N PRO A 43 -59.33 -10.82 2.91
CA PRO A 43 -57.99 -11.00 3.44
C PRO A 43 -57.01 -10.00 2.82
N GLU A 44 -56.10 -9.50 3.66
CA GLU A 44 -55.09 -8.50 3.34
C GLU A 44 -54.24 -8.91 2.14
N VAL A 45 -54.27 -8.11 1.08
CA VAL A 45 -53.24 -8.09 0.04
C VAL A 45 -52.31 -6.94 0.40
N GLU A 46 -51.08 -7.23 0.80
CA GLU A 46 -50.07 -6.23 1.14
C GLU A 46 -49.74 -5.34 -0.08
N LEU A 47 -50.47 -4.23 -0.21
CA LEU A 47 -50.16 -3.17 -1.17
C LEU A 47 -49.15 -2.21 -0.53
N TYR A 48 -47.88 -2.29 -0.95
CA TYR A 48 -46.88 -1.27 -0.63
C TYR A 48 -47.25 0.07 -1.26
N SER A 49 -48.05 0.83 -0.53
CA SER A 49 -48.52 2.16 -0.91
C SER A 49 -47.54 3.20 -0.38
N ALA A 50 -46.44 3.40 -1.11
CA ALA A 50 -45.55 4.53 -0.86
C ALA A 50 -46.27 5.82 -1.26
N GLY A 51 -46.92 6.52 -0.32
CA GLY A 51 -47.49 7.84 -0.62
C GLY A 51 -48.56 8.43 0.29
N LEU A 52 -48.67 8.07 1.57
CA LEU A 52 -49.64 8.69 2.50
C LEU A 52 -48.93 9.33 3.71
N ASP A 53 -48.09 10.32 3.45
CA ASP A 53 -47.30 11.03 4.49
C ASP A 53 -48.05 12.19 5.19
N HIS A 54 -49.38 12.23 5.18
CA HIS A 54 -50.16 13.21 5.96
C HIS A 54 -51.35 12.56 6.66
N ILE A 55 -51.07 11.89 7.79
CA ILE A 55 -52.10 11.39 8.71
C ILE A 55 -52.50 12.54 9.65
N ILE A 56 -53.72 13.05 9.49
CA ILE A 56 -54.35 13.92 10.49
C ILE A 56 -55.09 13.00 11.46
N PRO A 57 -54.80 13.02 12.79
CA PRO A 57 -55.51 12.15 13.73
C PRO A 57 -57.01 12.50 13.81
N ALA A 58 -57.86 11.49 13.94
CA ALA A 58 -59.29 11.67 14.14
C ALA A 58 -59.56 12.52 15.41
N PHE A 59 -60.45 13.52 15.28
CA PHE A 59 -60.90 14.32 16.40
C PHE A 59 -62.12 13.64 17.05
N HIS A 60 -61.89 12.87 18.11
CA HIS A 60 -62.98 12.26 18.88
C HIS A 60 -63.63 13.29 19.80
N LEU A 61 -64.93 13.49 19.65
CA LEU A 61 -65.76 14.26 20.58
C LEU A 61 -66.04 13.39 21.82
N VAL A 62 -65.17 13.46 22.84
CA VAL A 62 -65.42 12.83 24.14
C VAL A 62 -66.46 13.64 24.94
N ASP A 63 -67.61 13.01 25.21
CA ASP A 63 -68.64 13.57 26.08
C ASP A 63 -68.11 13.59 27.53
N SER A 64 -67.65 14.76 27.99
CA SER A 64 -67.12 14.92 29.35
C SER A 64 -68.28 14.89 30.36
N GLY A 65 -68.41 13.77 31.06
CA GLY A 65 -69.39 13.57 32.10
C GLY A 65 -69.30 14.60 33.24
N ASN A 66 -70.47 15.17 33.57
CA ASN A 66 -70.86 15.87 34.79
C ASN A 66 -69.92 16.95 35.37
N GLY A 67 -70.35 18.21 35.23
CA GLY A 67 -70.02 19.24 36.21
C GLY A 67 -69.98 20.67 35.68
N THR A 68 -71.15 21.31 35.60
CA THR A 68 -71.35 22.74 35.92
C THR A 68 -70.23 23.70 35.54
N ASN A 69 -70.21 24.18 34.30
CA ASN A 69 -69.80 25.55 33.92
C ASN A 69 -70.30 25.81 32.49
N GLY A 70 -71.41 26.55 32.38
CA GLY A 70 -72.12 26.80 31.14
C GLY A 70 -71.38 27.74 30.19
N PHE A 71 -71.36 27.37 28.92
CA PHE A 71 -71.10 28.29 27.81
C PHE A 71 -72.41 28.56 27.08
N THR A 72 -73.01 29.73 27.31
CA THR A 72 -74.25 30.19 26.67
C THR A 72 -73.91 30.97 25.41
N LEU A 73 -74.34 30.48 24.26
CA LEU A 73 -74.16 31.13 22.96
C LEU A 73 -75.33 32.09 22.71
N LEU A 74 -75.09 33.41 22.81
CA LEU A 74 -76.03 34.47 22.42
C LEU A 74 -75.55 35.12 21.12
N GLY A 75 -76.24 34.84 20.01
CA GLY A 75 -75.96 35.42 18.69
C GLY A 75 -76.92 35.00 17.58
N THR A 76 -78.01 35.77 17.44
CA THR A 76 -78.92 36.00 16.29
C THR A 76 -79.19 34.91 15.23
N GLN A 77 -80.41 34.35 15.34
CA GLN A 77 -81.34 33.91 14.27
C GLN A 77 -80.82 32.98 13.16
N THR A 78 -80.82 31.68 13.47
CA THR A 78 -81.38 30.55 12.71
C THR A 78 -81.44 29.36 13.68
N ASP A 79 -82.41 28.46 13.55
CA ASP A 79 -82.82 27.53 14.62
C ASP A 79 -81.66 26.70 15.23
N PRO A 80 -81.42 26.78 16.56
CA PRO A 80 -80.23 26.25 17.22
C PRO A 80 -80.23 24.72 17.42
N GLY A 81 -81.34 24.04 17.10
CA GLY A 81 -81.45 22.58 17.21
C GLY A 81 -80.80 21.84 16.05
N ASP A 82 -80.89 22.38 14.83
CA ASP A 82 -80.57 21.65 13.61
C ASP A 82 -79.06 21.59 13.35
N LEU A 83 -78.32 22.65 13.64
CA LEU A 83 -76.86 22.68 13.47
C LEU A 83 -76.12 21.79 14.49
N SER A 84 -76.58 21.77 15.74
CA SER A 84 -76.03 20.90 16.80
C SER A 84 -76.35 19.43 16.54
N HIS A 85 -77.56 19.14 16.06
CA HIS A 85 -77.97 17.79 15.65
C HIS A 85 -77.22 17.32 14.40
N GLN A 86 -77.10 18.15 13.36
CA GLN A 86 -76.30 17.84 12.18
C GLN A 86 -74.83 17.62 12.53
N MET A 87 -74.25 18.42 13.43
CA MET A 87 -72.86 18.26 13.84
C MET A 87 -72.62 17.01 14.71
N LYS A 88 -73.62 16.58 15.50
CA LYS A 88 -73.58 15.31 16.23
C LYS A 88 -73.78 14.11 15.32
N ILE A 89 -74.69 14.19 14.34
CA ILE A 89 -74.91 13.13 13.36
C ILE A 89 -73.67 12.97 12.48
N THR A 90 -73.08 14.06 11.99
CA THR A 90 -71.86 13.99 11.18
C THR A 90 -70.74 13.36 12.00
N ALA A 91 -70.50 13.82 13.23
CA ALA A 91 -69.48 13.25 14.11
C ALA A 91 -69.71 11.75 14.38
N ASN A 92 -70.93 11.34 14.75
CA ASN A 92 -71.24 9.93 15.00
C ASN A 92 -71.10 9.07 13.75
N LEU A 93 -71.49 9.56 12.57
CA LEU A 93 -71.35 8.82 11.32
C LEU A 93 -69.87 8.64 10.95
N PHE A 94 -69.04 9.67 11.16
CA PHE A 94 -67.60 9.57 10.95
C PHE A 94 -66.92 8.63 11.96
N ASP A 95 -67.33 8.66 13.23
CA ASP A 95 -66.83 7.73 14.25
C ASP A 95 -67.20 6.28 13.88
N VAL A 96 -68.42 6.00 13.41
CA VAL A 96 -68.84 4.64 13.00
C VAL A 96 -68.08 4.15 11.76
N VAL A 97 -67.87 5.01 10.76
CA VAL A 97 -67.13 4.65 9.54
C VAL A 97 -65.64 4.41 9.85
N SER A 98 -65.06 5.24 10.74
CA SER A 98 -63.68 5.08 11.21
C SER A 98 -63.51 3.87 12.13
N SER A 99 -64.53 3.48 12.92
CA SER A 99 -64.42 2.31 13.81
C SER A 99 -64.56 0.97 13.08
N ASN A 100 -65.27 0.94 11.95
CA ASN A 100 -65.60 -0.29 11.23
C ASN A 100 -64.64 -0.59 10.05
N SER A 101 -63.66 0.27 9.78
CA SER A 101 -62.63 0.04 8.76
C SER A 101 -61.25 0.45 9.27
N GLU A 102 -60.19 -0.24 8.83
CA GLU A 102 -58.79 0.10 9.19
C GLU A 102 -58.26 1.33 8.41
N ILE A 103 -59.11 1.99 7.64
CA ILE A 103 -58.78 3.16 6.83
C ILE A 103 -59.49 4.36 7.45
N ASP A 104 -58.71 5.19 8.14
CA ASP A 104 -59.23 6.19 9.09
C ASP A 104 -60.04 7.36 8.48
N HIS A 105 -60.21 7.45 7.15
CA HIS A 105 -60.76 8.68 6.55
C HIS A 105 -61.72 8.49 5.36
N PRO A 106 -62.81 9.29 5.33
CA PRO A 106 -63.78 9.31 4.24
C PRO A 106 -63.21 9.93 2.95
N LEU A 107 -63.54 9.34 1.81
CA LEU A 107 -63.27 9.89 0.48
C LEU A 107 -64.53 10.53 -0.09
N CYS A 108 -64.38 11.55 -0.93
CA CYS A 108 -65.50 12.07 -1.72
C CYS A 108 -65.82 11.14 -2.89
N GLU A 109 -67.05 11.19 -3.42
CA GLU A 109 -67.54 10.37 -4.53
C GLU A 109 -66.53 10.27 -5.70
N GLU A 110 -66.05 11.41 -6.21
CA GLU A 110 -65.07 11.45 -7.30
C GLU A 110 -63.73 10.77 -6.95
N CYS A 111 -63.29 10.89 -5.68
CA CYS A 111 -62.06 10.26 -5.22
C CYS A 111 -62.25 8.75 -5.00
N THR A 112 -63.45 8.32 -4.60
CA THR A 112 -63.81 6.90 -4.47
C THR A 112 -63.89 6.25 -5.85
N ASP A 113 -64.53 6.87 -6.83
CA ASP A 113 -64.60 6.37 -8.20
C ASP A 113 -63.20 6.22 -8.81
N SER A 114 -62.34 7.22 -8.64
CA SER A 114 -60.94 7.16 -9.08
C SER A 114 -60.14 6.05 -8.38
N LEU A 115 -60.52 5.69 -7.14
CA LEU A 115 -59.86 4.63 -6.37
C LEU A 115 -60.38 3.25 -6.82
N ILE A 116 -61.68 3.13 -7.10
CA ILE A 116 -62.28 1.93 -7.68
C ILE A 116 -61.66 1.64 -9.05
N GLU A 117 -61.55 2.64 -9.94
CA GLU A 117 -60.89 2.47 -11.24
C GLU A 117 -59.44 2.01 -11.11
N MET A 118 -58.71 2.53 -10.12
CA MET A 118 -57.33 2.12 -9.83
C MET A 118 -57.27 0.67 -9.32
N VAL A 119 -58.19 0.28 -8.44
CA VAL A 119 -58.29 -1.08 -7.92
C VAL A 119 -58.68 -2.05 -9.02
N ASP A 120 -59.62 -1.70 -9.91
CA ASP A 120 -60.01 -2.52 -11.05
C ASP A 120 -58.86 -2.71 -12.03
N GLN A 121 -58.07 -1.66 -12.29
CA GLN A 121 -56.84 -1.78 -13.09
C GLN A 121 -55.82 -2.70 -12.42
N GLN A 122 -55.62 -2.57 -11.11
CA GLN A 122 -54.71 -3.43 -10.37
C GLN A 122 -55.18 -4.88 -10.36
N LEU A 123 -56.48 -5.13 -10.17
CA LEU A 123 -57.07 -6.46 -10.25
C LEU A 123 -56.83 -7.09 -11.61
N LYS A 124 -57.07 -6.33 -12.69
CA LYS A 124 -56.82 -6.82 -14.05
C LYS A 124 -55.36 -7.17 -14.28
N LEU A 125 -54.42 -6.33 -13.82
CA LEU A 125 -52.99 -6.63 -13.90
C LEU A 125 -52.66 -7.93 -13.14
N THR A 126 -53.21 -8.11 -11.92
CA THR A 126 -52.97 -9.34 -11.15
C THR A 126 -53.63 -10.57 -11.77
N GLU A 127 -54.79 -10.43 -12.41
CA GLU A 127 -55.45 -11.53 -13.13
C GLU A 127 -54.63 -11.95 -14.35
N ASP A 128 -54.09 -10.98 -15.10
CA ASP A 128 -53.20 -11.22 -16.23
C ASP A 128 -51.89 -11.89 -15.76
N GLU A 129 -51.29 -11.43 -14.65
CA GLU A 129 -50.12 -12.08 -14.04
C GLU A 129 -50.42 -13.52 -13.61
N LEU A 130 -51.55 -13.76 -12.94
CA LEU A 130 -51.98 -15.11 -12.57
C LEU A 130 -52.21 -15.99 -13.80
N HIS A 131 -52.76 -15.43 -14.87
CA HIS A 131 -52.92 -16.12 -16.13
C HIS A 131 -51.55 -16.53 -16.71
N ASP A 132 -50.59 -15.62 -16.75
CA ASP A 132 -49.23 -15.88 -17.22
C ASP A 132 -48.51 -16.93 -16.38
N TYR A 133 -48.55 -16.81 -15.04
CA TYR A 133 -48.02 -17.83 -14.13
C TYR A 133 -48.68 -19.18 -14.36
N SER A 134 -50.00 -19.23 -14.55
CA SER A 134 -50.72 -20.48 -14.85
C SER A 134 -50.27 -21.08 -16.18
N GLN A 135 -49.97 -20.24 -17.18
CA GLN A 135 -49.47 -20.67 -18.48
C GLN A 135 -48.04 -21.20 -18.37
N PHE A 136 -47.16 -20.53 -17.61
CA PHE A 136 -45.80 -21.01 -17.34
C PHE A 136 -45.81 -22.33 -16.58
N LEU A 137 -46.68 -22.48 -15.57
CA LEU A 137 -46.85 -23.74 -14.85
C LEU A 137 -47.33 -24.86 -15.79
N LYS A 138 -48.28 -24.59 -16.68
CA LYS A 138 -48.71 -25.57 -17.70
C LYS A 138 -47.59 -25.92 -18.68
N LYS A 139 -46.77 -24.95 -19.10
CA LYS A 139 -45.59 -25.18 -19.95
C LYS A 139 -44.57 -26.06 -19.23
N LEU A 140 -44.20 -25.72 -18.00
CA LEU A 140 -43.29 -26.51 -17.16
C LEU A 140 -43.84 -27.89 -16.83
N GLN A 141 -45.15 -28.03 -16.61
CA GLN A 141 -45.79 -29.33 -16.38
C GLN A 141 -45.76 -30.20 -17.63
N ASN A 142 -45.95 -29.60 -18.81
CA ASN A 142 -45.82 -30.33 -20.08
C ASN A 142 -44.36 -30.67 -20.41
N GLU A 143 -43.41 -29.79 -20.10
CA GLU A 143 -41.96 -30.03 -20.25
C GLU A 143 -41.46 -31.12 -19.28
N SER A 144 -41.88 -31.07 -18.01
CA SER A 144 -41.57 -32.12 -17.02
C SER A 144 -42.24 -33.47 -17.32
N HIS A 145 -43.28 -33.50 -18.15
CA HIS A 145 -43.86 -34.75 -18.64
C HIS A 145 -43.07 -35.37 -19.82
N LEU A 146 -42.13 -34.62 -20.42
CA LEU A 146 -41.28 -35.08 -21.52
C LEU A 146 -39.98 -35.75 -21.03
N GLU A 147 -39.47 -35.39 -19.86
CA GLU A 147 -38.38 -36.12 -19.21
C GLU A 147 -38.97 -37.26 -18.37
N SER A 148 -38.83 -38.49 -18.88
CA SER A 148 -39.23 -39.68 -18.16
C SER A 148 -38.46 -39.75 -16.83
N VAL A 149 -39.14 -40.10 -15.73
CA VAL A 149 -38.49 -40.34 -14.42
C VAL A 149 -37.29 -41.30 -14.53
N GLU A 150 -37.28 -42.16 -15.56
CA GLU A 150 -36.17 -43.07 -15.84
C GLU A 150 -34.93 -42.36 -16.42
N THR A 151 -35.07 -41.32 -17.26
CA THR A 151 -33.92 -40.56 -17.78
C THR A 151 -33.24 -39.77 -16.66
N LEU A 152 -34.03 -39.14 -15.78
CA LEU A 152 -33.51 -38.44 -14.60
C LEU A 152 -32.80 -39.40 -13.62
N ARG A 153 -33.25 -40.66 -13.51
CA ARG A 153 -32.57 -41.68 -12.70
C ARG A 153 -31.26 -42.14 -13.33
N GLU A 154 -31.19 -42.25 -14.64
CA GLU A 154 -29.95 -42.56 -15.35
C GLU A 154 -28.94 -41.41 -15.23
N GLU A 155 -29.39 -40.16 -15.34
CA GLU A 155 -28.56 -38.98 -15.12
C GLU A 155 -28.05 -38.90 -13.68
N LEU A 156 -28.90 -39.12 -12.68
CA LEU A 156 -28.48 -39.18 -11.27
C LEU A 156 -27.41 -40.26 -11.03
N LYS A 157 -27.57 -41.44 -11.63
CA LYS A 157 -26.55 -42.50 -11.54
C LYS A 157 -25.25 -42.09 -12.23
N GLY A 158 -25.34 -41.41 -13.38
CA GLY A 158 -24.18 -40.88 -14.09
C GLY A 158 -23.42 -39.83 -13.27
N LEU A 159 -24.16 -38.90 -12.66
CA LEU A 159 -23.61 -37.87 -11.78
C LEU A 159 -22.99 -38.46 -10.50
N GLN A 160 -23.61 -39.47 -9.89
CA GLN A 160 -23.04 -40.16 -8.74
C GLN A 160 -21.73 -40.89 -9.08
N ALA A 161 -21.67 -41.55 -10.25
CA ALA A 161 -20.42 -42.18 -10.70
C ALA A 161 -19.32 -41.16 -10.99
N GLU A 162 -19.67 -39.99 -11.54
CA GLU A 162 -18.74 -38.89 -11.76
C GLU A 162 -18.26 -38.28 -10.43
N GLU A 163 -19.16 -38.07 -9.48
CA GLU A 163 -18.82 -37.60 -8.12
C GLU A 163 -17.82 -38.55 -7.45
N ASP A 164 -18.08 -39.85 -7.49
CA ASP A 164 -17.17 -40.86 -6.94
C ASP A 164 -15.80 -40.85 -7.62
N ARG A 165 -15.75 -40.67 -8.95
CA ARG A 165 -14.49 -40.56 -9.70
C ARG A 165 -13.69 -39.33 -9.26
N VAL A 166 -14.34 -38.16 -9.25
CA VAL A 166 -13.70 -36.89 -8.87
C VAL A 166 -13.25 -36.93 -7.41
N MET A 167 -14.03 -37.54 -6.52
CA MET A 167 -13.66 -37.73 -5.12
C MET A 167 -12.44 -38.63 -4.94
N TYR A 168 -12.28 -39.65 -5.78
CA TYR A 168 -11.08 -40.48 -5.79
C TYR A 168 -9.84 -39.69 -6.26
N GLU A 169 -9.97 -38.95 -7.37
CA GLU A 169 -8.91 -38.10 -7.90
C GLU A 169 -8.49 -37.03 -6.88
N LEU A 170 -9.44 -36.39 -6.20
CA LEU A 170 -9.18 -35.39 -5.17
C LEU A 170 -8.40 -35.99 -3.99
N LYS A 171 -8.77 -37.19 -3.52
CA LYS A 171 -8.04 -37.88 -2.45
C LYS A 171 -6.61 -38.24 -2.86
N ALA A 172 -6.40 -38.67 -4.10
CA ALA A 172 -5.07 -38.97 -4.63
C ALA A 172 -4.19 -37.71 -4.64
N LEU A 173 -4.72 -36.60 -5.18
CA LEU A 173 -4.02 -35.31 -5.22
C LEU A 173 -3.68 -34.78 -3.82
N GLN A 174 -4.58 -34.94 -2.85
CA GLN A 174 -4.32 -34.55 -1.46
C GLN A 174 -3.18 -35.34 -0.81
N GLU A 175 -3.02 -36.61 -1.16
CA GLU A 175 -1.89 -37.39 -0.62
C GLU A 175 -0.57 -37.01 -1.29
N GLU A 176 -0.61 -36.75 -2.60
CA GLU A 176 0.54 -36.20 -3.33
C GLU A 176 0.98 -34.84 -2.76
N GLU A 177 0.03 -33.94 -2.47
CA GLU A 177 0.29 -32.65 -1.85
C GLU A 177 1.02 -32.81 -0.50
N LYS A 178 0.59 -33.75 0.35
CA LYS A 178 1.26 -34.00 1.64
C LYS A 178 2.70 -34.50 1.46
N VAL A 179 2.94 -35.33 0.46
CA VAL A 179 4.30 -35.84 0.15
C VAL A 179 5.18 -34.68 -0.32
N VAL A 180 4.68 -33.86 -1.25
CA VAL A 180 5.39 -32.68 -1.76
C VAL A 180 5.67 -31.68 -0.64
N LEU A 181 4.72 -31.44 0.26
CA LEU A 181 4.91 -30.52 1.38
C LEU A 181 5.98 -30.99 2.37
N LYS A 182 6.06 -32.30 2.64
CA LYS A 182 7.12 -32.87 3.47
C LYS A 182 8.49 -32.69 2.82
N GLU A 183 8.59 -32.92 1.52
CA GLU A 183 9.83 -32.71 0.78
C GLU A 183 10.21 -31.23 0.74
N TYR A 184 9.25 -30.34 0.52
CA TYR A 184 9.49 -28.89 0.57
C TYR A 184 10.09 -28.47 1.92
N ASN A 185 9.51 -28.93 3.03
CA ASN A 185 10.01 -28.61 4.36
C ASN A 185 11.42 -29.15 4.63
N SER A 186 11.76 -30.34 4.09
CA SER A 186 13.11 -30.91 4.22
C SER A 186 14.13 -30.09 3.44
N GLN A 187 13.78 -29.64 2.24
CA GLN A 187 14.62 -28.79 1.40
C GLN A 187 14.79 -27.39 2.00
N GLU A 188 13.74 -26.82 2.57
CA GLU A 188 13.79 -25.53 3.25
C GLU A 188 14.74 -25.56 4.47
N ALA A 189 14.70 -26.63 5.27
CA ALA A 189 15.65 -26.81 6.37
C ALA A 189 17.10 -26.96 5.87
N ASN A 190 17.31 -27.67 4.75
CA ASN A 190 18.62 -27.78 4.12
C ASN A 190 19.12 -26.44 3.58
N ARG A 191 18.25 -25.62 2.99
CA ARG A 191 18.57 -24.27 2.51
C ARG A 191 19.10 -23.40 3.64
N ILE A 192 18.36 -23.30 4.74
CA ILE A 192 18.76 -22.51 5.92
C ILE A 192 20.10 -22.98 6.48
N ARG A 193 20.33 -24.30 6.53
CA ARG A 193 21.61 -24.86 6.97
C ARG A 193 22.77 -24.44 6.06
N LEU A 194 22.57 -24.49 4.74
CA LEU A 194 23.58 -24.11 3.76
C LEU A 194 23.87 -22.60 3.82
N GLU A 195 22.86 -21.75 3.98
CA GLU A 195 23.06 -20.30 4.13
C GLU A 195 23.94 -19.96 5.36
N LEU A 196 23.74 -20.66 6.48
CA LEU A 196 24.59 -20.51 7.68
C LEU A 196 26.02 -21.03 7.47
N GLU A 197 26.21 -22.08 6.66
CA GLU A 197 27.53 -22.57 6.27
C GLU A 197 28.24 -21.58 5.34
N GLU A 198 27.54 -21.02 4.36
CA GLU A 198 28.06 -19.99 3.46
C GLU A 198 28.48 -18.74 4.23
N GLU A 199 27.66 -18.25 5.18
CA GLU A 199 28.03 -17.09 5.99
C GLU A 199 29.30 -17.34 6.80
N ARG A 200 29.43 -18.54 7.40
CA ARG A 200 30.65 -18.94 8.12
C ARG A 200 31.86 -19.01 7.18
N TYR A 201 31.68 -19.60 6.00
CA TYR A 201 32.73 -19.66 4.98
C TYR A 201 33.18 -18.26 4.55
N TRP A 202 32.23 -17.35 4.30
CA TRP A 202 32.54 -15.98 3.91
C TRP A 202 33.31 -15.21 4.98
N LYS A 203 33.00 -15.44 6.26
CA LYS A 203 33.76 -14.84 7.39
C LYS A 203 35.21 -15.33 7.42
N GLU A 204 35.43 -16.64 7.33
CA GLU A 204 36.79 -17.22 7.30
C GLU A 204 37.56 -16.78 6.05
N TYR A 205 36.91 -16.79 4.88
CA TYR A 205 37.52 -16.31 3.65
C TYR A 205 37.94 -14.83 3.74
N SER A 206 37.07 -13.98 4.29
CA SER A 206 37.38 -12.56 4.47
C SER A 206 38.55 -12.35 5.44
N LYS A 207 38.62 -13.14 6.51
CA LYS A 207 39.75 -13.13 7.45
C LYS A 207 41.06 -13.49 6.75
N HIS A 208 41.09 -14.62 6.04
CA HIS A 208 42.30 -15.04 5.32
C HIS A 208 42.69 -14.08 4.21
N ARG A 209 41.72 -13.48 3.53
CA ARG A 209 41.99 -12.45 2.51
C ARG A 209 42.64 -11.21 3.13
N ASN A 210 42.18 -10.78 4.29
CA ASN A 210 42.79 -9.65 5.00
C ASN A 210 44.22 -10.00 5.47
N GLU A 211 44.42 -11.20 6.03
CA GLU A 211 45.76 -11.69 6.42
C GLU A 211 46.71 -11.70 5.21
N PHE A 212 46.24 -12.18 4.06
CA PHE A 212 47.02 -12.18 2.82
C PHE A 212 47.43 -10.76 2.40
N ILE A 213 46.49 -9.80 2.42
CA ILE A 213 46.77 -8.40 2.04
C ILE A 213 47.82 -7.78 2.98
N LEU A 214 47.74 -8.06 4.28
CA LEU A 214 48.72 -7.56 5.25
C LEU A 214 50.12 -8.11 4.98
N VAL A 215 50.23 -9.42 4.75
CA VAL A 215 51.50 -10.07 4.43
C VAL A 215 52.07 -9.56 3.10
N GLU A 216 51.22 -9.29 2.11
CA GLU A 216 51.64 -8.72 0.83
C GLU A 216 52.19 -7.29 0.98
N ASP A 217 51.57 -6.46 1.80
CA ASP A 217 52.05 -5.10 2.09
C ASP A 217 53.38 -5.12 2.84
N GLU A 218 53.52 -5.99 3.86
CA GLU A 218 54.78 -6.22 4.55
C GLU A 218 55.86 -6.69 3.58
N HIS A 219 55.53 -7.63 2.70
CA HIS A 219 56.47 -8.11 1.70
C HIS A 219 56.95 -6.96 0.80
N ARG A 220 56.02 -6.13 0.32
CA ARG A 220 56.33 -4.98 -0.53
C ARG A 220 57.20 -3.96 0.19
N SER A 221 56.95 -3.71 1.47
CA SER A 221 57.77 -2.82 2.30
C SER A 221 59.22 -3.33 2.37
N VAL A 222 59.41 -4.61 2.72
CA VAL A 222 60.74 -5.24 2.79
C VAL A 222 61.45 -5.24 1.43
N GLN A 223 60.72 -5.45 0.33
CA GLN A 223 61.29 -5.35 -1.02
C GLN A 223 61.81 -3.94 -1.32
N CYS A 224 61.09 -2.90 -0.92
CA CYS A 224 61.51 -1.51 -1.07
C CYS A 224 62.78 -1.22 -0.26
N GLU A 225 62.86 -1.67 0.98
CA GLU A 225 64.05 -1.52 1.83
C GLU A 225 65.26 -2.23 1.22
N LEU A 226 65.06 -3.46 0.74
CA LEU A 226 66.09 -4.24 0.08
C LEU A 226 66.58 -3.52 -1.20
N ALA A 227 65.66 -2.98 -2.01
CA ALA A 227 66.01 -2.21 -3.20
C ALA A 227 66.82 -0.95 -2.85
N TYR A 228 66.42 -0.24 -1.78
CA TYR A 228 67.16 0.91 -1.28
C TYR A 228 68.58 0.54 -0.82
N ALA A 229 68.72 -0.51 0.00
CA ALA A 229 70.00 -0.99 0.50
C ALA A 229 70.92 -1.45 -0.65
N LYS A 230 70.37 -2.16 -1.66
CA LYS A 230 71.11 -2.53 -2.87
C LYS A 230 71.61 -1.32 -3.63
N ASN A 231 70.78 -0.29 -3.82
CA ASN A 231 71.20 0.94 -4.49
C ASN A 231 72.31 1.66 -3.72
N GLN A 232 72.22 1.73 -2.39
CA GLN A 232 73.31 2.31 -1.58
C GLN A 232 74.60 1.50 -1.70
N LEU A 233 74.52 0.18 -1.68
CA LEU A 233 75.67 -0.69 -1.89
C LEU A 233 76.27 -0.51 -3.29
N ASP A 234 75.45 -0.35 -4.33
CA ASP A 234 75.92 -0.06 -5.69
C ASP A 234 76.57 1.30 -5.80
N LYS A 235 76.06 2.33 -5.09
CA LYS A 235 76.72 3.63 -4.99
C LYS A 235 78.09 3.50 -4.33
N LEU A 236 78.18 2.81 -3.19
CA LEU A 236 79.45 2.58 -2.48
C LEU A 236 80.46 1.80 -3.33
N LYS A 237 80.01 0.80 -4.09
CA LYS A 237 80.85 0.07 -5.04
C LYS A 237 81.37 0.95 -6.17
N LYS A 238 80.52 1.85 -6.69
CA LYS A 238 80.89 2.80 -7.77
C LYS A 238 81.80 3.91 -7.26
N THR A 239 81.69 4.31 -5.99
CA THR A 239 82.58 5.29 -5.37
C THR A 239 83.90 4.63 -5.00
N ASN A 240 84.81 4.52 -5.97
CA ASN A 240 86.21 4.24 -5.66
C ASN A 240 86.79 5.45 -4.92
N VAL A 241 87.15 5.27 -3.65
CA VAL A 241 87.71 6.32 -2.78
C VAL A 241 88.90 7.01 -3.44
N PHE A 242 89.74 6.28 -4.18
CA PHE A 242 90.89 6.88 -4.88
C PHE A 242 90.49 7.82 -6.01
N ASN A 243 89.44 7.48 -6.78
CA ASN A 243 88.93 8.36 -7.84
C ASN A 243 88.19 9.58 -7.28
N ALA A 244 87.59 9.45 -6.09
CA ALA A 244 86.90 10.54 -5.41
C ALA A 244 87.89 11.51 -4.74
N THR A 245 88.96 10.99 -4.13
CA THR A 245 89.98 11.80 -3.44
C THR A 245 91.00 12.40 -4.41
N PHE A 246 91.32 11.73 -5.51
CA PHE A 246 92.28 12.20 -6.52
C PHE A 246 91.65 12.13 -7.91
N HIS A 247 90.86 13.16 -8.24
CA HIS A 247 90.23 13.26 -9.55
C HIS A 247 91.25 13.74 -10.59
N ILE A 248 91.83 12.80 -11.34
CA ILE A 248 92.71 13.11 -12.47
C ILE A 248 91.85 13.27 -13.73
N TRP A 249 91.90 14.46 -14.33
CA TRP A 249 91.17 14.77 -15.55
C TRP A 249 92.06 15.58 -16.51
N HIS A 250 91.48 16.08 -17.60
CA HIS A 250 92.17 16.96 -18.52
C HIS A 250 91.34 18.23 -18.76
N SER A 251 92.03 19.37 -18.79
CA SER A 251 91.46 20.67 -19.12
C SER A 251 92.22 21.24 -20.32
N GLY A 252 91.72 20.99 -21.53
CA GLY A 252 92.40 21.37 -22.78
C GLY A 252 93.70 20.58 -22.96
N HIS A 253 94.84 21.29 -22.98
CA HIS A 253 96.18 20.71 -23.13
C HIS A 253 96.85 20.32 -21.80
N PHE A 254 96.23 20.61 -20.65
CA PHE A 254 96.79 20.31 -19.33
C PHE A 254 96.10 19.09 -18.71
N GLY A 255 96.88 18.22 -18.08
CA GLY A 255 96.35 17.27 -17.09
C GLY A 255 96.03 18.01 -15.79
N THR A 256 94.90 17.70 -15.18
CA THR A 256 94.49 18.27 -13.90
C THR A 256 94.35 17.18 -12.84
N ILE A 257 94.72 17.49 -11.60
CA ILE A 257 94.46 16.64 -10.43
C ILE A 257 93.73 17.47 -9.37
N ASN A 258 92.53 17.03 -8.95
CA ASN A 258 91.67 17.79 -8.04
C ASN A 258 91.49 19.26 -8.45
N ASN A 259 91.31 19.48 -9.76
CA ASN A 259 91.21 20.78 -10.43
C ASN A 259 92.48 21.64 -10.51
N PHE A 260 93.64 21.17 -10.02
CA PHE A 260 94.92 21.86 -10.19
C PHE A 260 95.60 21.48 -11.51
N LYS A 261 96.03 22.46 -12.32
CA LYS A 261 96.67 22.22 -13.61
C LYS A 261 98.15 21.86 -13.45
N LEU A 262 98.54 20.73 -14.02
CA LEU A 262 99.93 20.27 -14.04
C LEU A 262 100.59 20.68 -15.35
N GLY A 263 101.25 21.84 -15.33
CA GLY A 263 102.07 22.31 -16.45
C GLY A 263 101.89 23.79 -16.74
N ARG A 264 102.71 24.28 -17.67
CA ARG A 264 102.66 25.68 -18.12
C ARG A 264 102.82 25.72 -19.64
N LEU A 265 101.92 26.42 -20.33
CA LEU A 265 102.06 26.73 -21.75
C LEU A 265 102.33 28.23 -21.93
N PRO A 266 103.03 28.66 -22.99
CA PRO A 266 103.21 30.08 -23.30
C PRO A 266 101.89 30.82 -23.51
N SER A 267 100.85 30.12 -23.98
CA SER A 267 99.49 30.65 -24.20
C SER A 267 98.64 30.75 -22.93
N ALA A 268 99.02 30.06 -21.86
CA ALA A 268 98.28 30.03 -20.59
C ALA A 268 99.27 29.84 -19.42
N PRO A 269 99.75 30.94 -18.80
CA PRO A 269 100.63 30.84 -17.64
C PRO A 269 99.82 30.35 -16.43
N VAL A 270 100.27 29.25 -15.83
CA VAL A 270 99.75 28.71 -14.57
C VAL A 270 100.72 29.11 -13.46
N ASP A 271 100.20 29.46 -12.28
CA ASP A 271 101.01 29.86 -11.14
C ASP A 271 101.81 28.69 -10.56
N TRP A 272 103.03 28.97 -10.11
CA TRP A 272 103.91 27.96 -9.50
C TRP A 272 103.29 27.33 -8.25
N SER A 273 102.48 28.07 -7.49
CA SER A 273 101.73 27.55 -6.35
C SER A 273 100.72 26.48 -6.74
N GLU A 274 100.04 26.64 -7.89
CA GLU A 274 99.07 25.68 -8.43
C GLU A 274 99.78 24.42 -8.94
N ILE A 275 100.89 24.59 -9.66
CA ILE A 275 101.72 23.47 -10.14
C ILE A 275 102.30 22.68 -8.96
N ASN A 276 102.80 23.37 -7.94
CA ASN A 276 103.35 22.74 -6.76
C ASN A 276 102.27 22.05 -5.91
N ALA A 277 101.06 22.62 -5.83
CA ALA A 277 99.91 21.96 -5.22
C ALA A 277 99.52 20.68 -5.99
N ALA A 278 99.54 20.71 -7.32
CA ALA A 278 99.30 19.53 -8.17
C ALA A 278 100.36 18.43 -7.93
N TRP A 279 101.63 18.79 -7.83
CA TRP A 279 102.71 17.86 -7.45
C TRP A 279 102.52 17.29 -6.05
N GLY A 280 102.06 18.10 -5.10
CA GLY A 280 101.72 17.65 -3.75
C GLY A 280 100.60 16.61 -3.72
N GLN A 281 99.53 16.87 -4.46
CA GLN A 281 98.43 15.91 -4.62
C GLN A 281 98.90 14.62 -5.30
N THR A 282 99.80 14.72 -6.28
CA THR A 282 100.38 13.57 -6.99
C THR A 282 101.27 12.72 -6.08
N ALA A 283 102.12 13.35 -5.25
CA ALA A 283 102.96 12.66 -4.27
C ALA A 283 102.09 11.96 -3.20
N LEU A 284 101.02 12.61 -2.74
CA LEU A 284 100.08 12.02 -1.79
C LEU A 284 99.32 10.83 -2.40
N LEU A 285 98.89 10.93 -3.66
CA LEU A 285 98.27 9.82 -4.39
C LEU A 285 99.22 8.62 -4.49
N LEU A 286 100.46 8.85 -4.90
CA LEU A 286 101.45 7.78 -5.08
C LEU A 286 101.78 7.10 -3.74
N THR A 287 101.93 7.87 -2.67
CA THR A 287 102.14 7.36 -1.31
C THR A 287 100.93 6.54 -0.83
N SER A 288 99.71 7.03 -1.10
CA SER A 288 98.48 6.32 -0.73
C SER A 288 98.29 5.01 -1.51
N LEU A 289 98.70 4.97 -2.79
CA LEU A 289 98.69 3.76 -3.61
C LEU A 289 99.75 2.75 -3.15
N ALA A 290 100.97 3.22 -2.84
CA ALA A 290 102.04 2.38 -2.32
C ALA A 290 101.64 1.75 -0.98
N ASN A 291 101.05 2.52 -0.07
CA ASN A 291 100.50 2.02 1.18
C ASN A 291 99.38 0.99 0.98
N LYS A 292 98.49 1.20 -0.01
CA LYS A 292 97.41 0.25 -0.31
C LYS A 292 97.94 -1.11 -0.79
N ILE A 293 99.00 -1.10 -1.59
CA ILE A 293 99.63 -2.31 -2.16
C ILE A 293 100.70 -2.88 -1.19
N ASN A 294 100.95 -2.21 -0.05
CA ASN A 294 102.06 -2.48 0.87
C ASN A 294 103.42 -2.55 0.14
N PHE A 295 103.62 -1.66 -0.84
CA PHE A 295 104.86 -1.55 -1.59
C PHE A 295 105.79 -0.52 -0.94
N GLN A 296 107.04 -0.90 -0.68
CA GLN A 296 108.08 0.01 -0.21
C GLN A 296 109.03 0.35 -1.37
N PHE A 297 109.35 1.62 -1.52
CA PHE A 297 110.30 2.08 -2.52
C PHE A 297 111.73 1.89 -2.00
N ASP A 298 112.58 1.17 -2.75
CA ASP A 298 113.95 0.84 -2.30
C ASP A 298 114.95 2.00 -2.35
N LYS A 299 114.70 2.99 -3.22
CA LYS A 299 115.66 4.07 -3.54
C LYS A 299 115.16 5.48 -3.27
N PHE A 300 113.87 5.64 -2.98
CA PHE A 300 113.23 6.94 -2.89
C PHE A 300 112.20 6.93 -1.75
N ILE A 301 112.24 7.93 -0.88
CA ILE A 301 111.25 8.17 0.16
C ILE A 301 110.39 9.35 -0.27
N LEU A 302 109.11 9.09 -0.54
CA LEU A 302 108.15 10.13 -0.89
C LEU A 302 107.62 10.78 0.40
N VAL A 303 107.84 12.09 0.56
CA VAL A 303 107.30 12.86 1.68
C VAL A 303 106.27 13.88 1.17
N PRO A 304 104.96 13.55 1.20
CA PRO A 304 103.93 14.48 0.81
C PRO A 304 103.80 15.59 1.86
N TYR A 305 104.15 16.82 1.48
CA TYR A 305 104.08 18.02 2.34
C TYR A 305 103.33 19.16 1.63
N GLY A 306 102.08 18.88 1.23
CA GLY A 306 101.23 19.85 0.54
C GLY A 306 101.92 20.40 -0.72
N ASN A 307 101.95 21.72 -0.86
CA ASN A 307 102.59 22.43 -1.98
C ASN A 307 104.13 22.43 -1.94
N HIS A 308 104.79 21.79 -0.96
CA HIS A 308 106.24 21.67 -0.93
C HIS A 308 106.65 20.22 -0.72
N SER A 309 105.98 19.31 -1.44
CA SER A 309 106.32 17.89 -1.41
C SER A 309 107.66 17.63 -2.08
N TYR A 310 108.46 16.73 -1.49
CA TYR A 310 109.80 16.38 -1.97
C TYR A 310 110.03 14.87 -1.89
N ILE A 311 111.12 14.43 -2.53
CA ILE A 311 111.54 13.03 -2.59
C ILE A 311 112.98 12.99 -2.06
N GLU A 312 113.22 12.15 -1.06
CA GLU A 312 114.55 11.84 -0.52
C GLU A 312 115.11 10.55 -1.10
#